data_AF-A0A1Q3GSX5-F1
#
_entry.id   AF-A0A1Q3GSX5-F1
#
_cell.length_a   1.000
_cell.length_b   1.000
_cell.length_c   1.000
_cell.angle_alpha   90.00
_cell.angle_beta   90.00
_cell.angle_gamma   90.00
#
_symmetry.space_group_name_H-M   'P 1'
#
loop_
_entity.id
_entity.type
_entity.pdbx_description
1 polymer ?
#
loop_
_entity_poly.entity_id
_entity_poly.type
_entity_poly.pdbx_seq_one_letter_code
_entity_poly.pdbx_strand_id
1 'polypeptide(L)'
;MSEQNLIIKENYTLEELKDVIARGGKFVVFQYCYSFFLITFRVMTSPILVIDEEERSKYQRRYNLISSLLGWWAIPMGPFRTLSCIKVNSKGGLDVTNDIMLNLTEEGLQNRRVEVVLVNDVFEKPDKWELKAFQKSLVKKFETDPCVAQIVVGLHVNKPKEEIRPTYIVGILAKERFEKYAEDFGVALGKEFRKHVQFEFIDLHQQDELQLLLLEQGLPLLDRKL
;
A
#
# COMPACT_ATOMS: atom_id res chain seq x y z
N MET A 1 -3.42 -9.37 -14.33
CA MET A 1 -4.85 -9.72 -14.25
C MET A 1 -4.98 -10.90 -13.30
N SER A 2 -5.68 -10.70 -12.18
CA SER A 2 -5.97 -11.76 -11.22
C SER A 2 -7.46 -11.73 -10.95
N GLU A 3 -8.17 -12.78 -11.32
CA GLU A 3 -9.57 -12.98 -10.93
C GLU A 3 -9.62 -13.34 -9.44
N GLN A 4 -10.51 -12.71 -8.69
CA GLN A 4 -10.74 -13.00 -7.28
C GLN A 4 -12.22 -13.24 -7.02
N ASN A 5 -12.53 -14.27 -6.23
CA ASN A 5 -13.87 -14.46 -5.69
C ASN A 5 -14.07 -13.51 -4.50
N LEU A 6 -15.26 -12.93 -4.39
CA LEU A 6 -15.68 -12.06 -3.30
C LEU A 6 -16.54 -12.84 -2.31
N ILE A 7 -16.36 -12.57 -1.02
CA ILE A 7 -17.21 -13.12 0.04
C ILE A 7 -18.15 -12.01 0.50
N ILE A 8 -19.39 -12.09 0.04
CA ILE A 8 -20.48 -11.16 0.37
C ILE A 8 -21.63 -12.00 0.95
N LYS A 9 -22.16 -11.59 2.10
CA LYS A 9 -23.22 -12.34 2.79
C LYS A 9 -24.59 -12.17 2.13
N GLU A 10 -24.88 -10.95 1.70
CA GLU A 10 -26.16 -10.54 1.13
C GLU A 10 -26.02 -10.27 -0.37
N ASN A 11 -27.15 -10.15 -1.06
CA ASN A 11 -27.17 -9.77 -2.46
C ASN A 11 -27.46 -8.28 -2.54
N TYR A 12 -26.46 -7.51 -2.95
CA TYR A 12 -26.56 -6.06 -3.14
C TYR A 12 -26.62 -5.73 -4.62
N THR A 13 -27.35 -4.68 -4.97
CA THR A 13 -27.07 -3.94 -6.20
C THR A 13 -25.76 -3.18 -6.07
N LEU A 14 -25.18 -2.73 -7.19
CA LEU A 14 -23.95 -1.95 -7.14
C LEU A 14 -24.14 -0.61 -6.40
N GLU A 15 -25.32 -0.01 -6.49
CA GLU A 15 -25.68 1.21 -5.75
C GLU A 15 -25.78 0.95 -4.24
N GLU A 16 -26.51 -0.11 -3.83
CA GLU A 16 -26.60 -0.49 -2.41
C GLU A 16 -25.22 -0.83 -1.82
N LEU A 17 -24.36 -1.50 -2.60
CA LEU A 17 -23.00 -1.79 -2.17
C LEU A 17 -22.21 -0.49 -1.97
N LYS A 18 -22.31 0.49 -2.87
CA LYS A 18 -21.68 1.80 -2.70
C LYS A 18 -22.18 2.49 -1.43
N ASP A 19 -23.47 2.42 -1.13
CA ASP A 19 -24.04 2.96 0.11
C ASP A 19 -23.55 2.23 1.36
N VAL A 20 -23.34 0.92 1.29
CA VAL A 20 -22.70 0.13 2.37
C VAL A 20 -21.26 0.59 2.59
N ILE A 21 -20.48 0.75 1.52
CA ILE A 21 -19.11 1.25 1.62
C ILE A 21 -19.07 2.68 2.16
N ALA A 22 -19.98 3.56 1.69
CA ALA A 22 -20.08 4.94 2.16
C ALA A 22 -20.42 5.05 3.66
N ARG A 23 -21.15 4.06 4.21
CA ARG A 23 -21.43 3.95 5.65
C ARG A 23 -20.28 3.33 6.47
N GLY A 24 -19.15 3.02 5.83
CA GLY A 24 -17.96 2.49 6.48
C GLY A 24 -17.72 0.99 6.27
N GLY A 25 -18.53 0.33 5.44
CA GLY A 25 -18.26 -1.04 5.00
C GLY A 25 -16.96 -1.13 4.20
N LYS A 26 -16.25 -2.26 4.30
CA LYS A 26 -14.93 -2.46 3.69
C LYS A 26 -14.77 -3.85 3.12
N PHE A 27 -14.05 -3.97 1.99
CA PHE A 27 -13.51 -5.26 1.56
C PHE A 27 -12.16 -5.50 2.23
N VAL A 28 -12.08 -6.57 3.01
CA VAL A 28 -10.90 -6.89 3.81
C VAL A 28 -10.39 -8.30 3.48
N VAL A 29 -9.08 -8.39 3.27
CA VAL A 29 -8.36 -9.66 3.13
C VAL A 29 -7.65 -10.00 4.43
N PHE A 30 -7.87 -11.19 4.94
CA PHE A 30 -7.17 -11.73 6.11
C PHE A 30 -6.10 -12.72 5.68
N GLN A 31 -5.08 -12.89 6.51
CA GLN A 31 -4.01 -13.84 6.29
C GLN A 31 -4.11 -14.98 7.29
N TYR A 32 -3.85 -16.20 6.85
CA TYR A 32 -3.59 -17.29 7.77
C TYR A 32 -2.44 -18.14 7.27
N CYS A 33 -1.82 -18.86 8.19
CA CYS A 33 -0.79 -19.81 7.84
C CYS A 33 -1.03 -21.16 8.49
N TYR A 34 -0.52 -22.19 7.83
CA TYR A 34 -0.46 -23.53 8.36
C TYR A 34 0.86 -24.17 7.92
N SER A 35 1.43 -24.94 8.83
CA SER A 35 2.65 -25.69 8.61
C SER A 35 2.31 -27.15 8.35
N PHE A 36 3.01 -27.74 7.40
CA PHE A 36 2.98 -29.17 7.14
C PHE A 36 4.43 -29.65 7.19
N PHE A 37 4.77 -30.42 8.22
CA PHE A 37 6.14 -30.81 8.55
C PHE A 37 7.10 -29.60 8.59
N LEU A 38 8.00 -29.48 7.61
CA LEU A 38 9.04 -28.45 7.53
C LEU A 38 8.63 -27.22 6.70
N ILE A 39 7.46 -27.24 6.07
CA ILE A 39 7.02 -26.18 5.15
C ILE A 39 5.87 -25.40 5.78
N THR A 40 5.90 -24.07 5.67
CA THR A 40 4.79 -23.20 6.11
C THR A 40 4.18 -22.49 4.93
N PHE A 41 2.90 -22.74 4.72
CA PHE A 41 2.09 -22.06 3.73
C PHE A 41 1.46 -20.83 4.37
N ARG A 42 1.52 -19.70 3.66
CA ARG A 42 0.79 -18.48 4.00
C ARG A 42 -0.27 -18.29 2.93
N VAL A 43 -1.51 -18.14 3.35
CA VAL A 43 -2.67 -18.00 2.47
C VAL A 43 -3.36 -16.69 2.79
N MET A 44 -3.78 -15.99 1.74
CA MET A 44 -4.67 -14.85 1.83
C MET A 44 -6.09 -15.32 1.54
N THR A 45 -7.07 -14.81 2.28
CA THR A 45 -8.46 -15.07 1.97
C THR A 45 -8.87 -14.34 0.68
N SER A 46 -9.95 -14.80 0.07
CA SER A 46 -10.76 -13.93 -0.78
C SER A 46 -11.11 -12.62 -0.04
N PRO A 47 -11.27 -11.48 -0.74
CA PRO A 47 -11.79 -10.26 -0.14
C PRO A 47 -13.18 -10.49 0.46
N ILE A 48 -13.35 -10.15 1.73
CA ILE A 48 -14.59 -10.30 2.47
C ILE A 48 -15.20 -8.92 2.67
N LEU A 49 -16.47 -8.73 2.28
CA LEU A 49 -17.20 -7.54 2.67
C LEU A 49 -17.51 -7.61 4.16
N VAL A 50 -16.98 -6.64 4.90
CA VAL A 50 -17.18 -6.46 6.33
C VAL A 50 -17.95 -5.16 6.54
N ILE A 51 -19.14 -5.25 7.13
CA ILE A 51 -20.04 -4.08 7.27
C ILE A 51 -19.85 -3.33 8.59
N ASP A 52 -19.31 -4.00 9.60
CA ASP A 52 -19.08 -3.42 10.93
C ASP A 52 -17.82 -3.96 11.62
N GLU A 53 -17.45 -3.31 12.73
CA GLU A 53 -16.25 -3.63 13.49
C GLU A 53 -16.33 -4.99 14.23
N GLU A 54 -17.53 -5.43 14.61
CA GLU A 54 -17.75 -6.67 15.33
C GLU A 54 -17.51 -7.86 14.40
N GLU A 55 -18.07 -7.80 13.19
CA GLU A 55 -17.82 -8.74 12.12
C GLU A 55 -16.33 -8.79 11.78
N ARG A 56 -15.68 -7.62 11.64
CA ARG A 56 -14.24 -7.54 11.40
C ARG A 56 -13.47 -8.30 12.48
N SER A 57 -13.76 -8.01 13.74
CA SER A 57 -13.13 -8.62 14.90
C SER A 57 -13.33 -10.14 14.93
N LYS A 58 -14.50 -10.64 14.49
CA LYS A 58 -14.77 -12.07 14.39
C LYS A 58 -13.85 -12.76 13.38
N TYR A 59 -13.67 -12.17 12.20
CA TYR A 59 -12.75 -12.71 11.18
C TYR A 59 -11.30 -12.66 11.64
N GLN A 60 -10.87 -11.55 12.26
CA GLN A 60 -9.52 -11.42 12.83
C GLN A 60 -9.22 -12.57 13.82
N ARG A 61 -10.12 -12.77 14.80
CA ARG A 61 -9.97 -13.84 15.79
C ARG A 61 -9.93 -15.21 15.15
N ARG A 62 -10.80 -15.48 14.17
CA ARG A 62 -10.85 -16.75 13.44
C ARG A 62 -9.51 -17.06 12.75
N TYR A 63 -8.99 -16.14 11.95
CA TYR A 63 -7.76 -16.38 11.19
C TYR A 63 -6.49 -16.34 12.05
N ASN A 64 -6.51 -15.55 13.13
CA ASN A 64 -5.46 -15.59 14.15
C ASN A 64 -5.44 -16.94 14.89
N LEU A 65 -6.60 -17.49 15.22
CA LEU A 65 -6.70 -18.80 15.86
C LEU A 65 -6.19 -19.90 14.93
N ILE A 66 -6.61 -19.90 13.67
CA ILE A 66 -6.11 -20.84 12.65
C ILE A 66 -4.59 -20.78 12.58
N SER A 67 -4.02 -19.57 12.43
CA SER A 67 -2.57 -19.38 12.37
C SER A 67 -1.89 -19.84 13.65
N SER A 68 -2.48 -19.54 14.81
CA SER A 68 -1.91 -19.88 16.12
C SER A 68 -1.91 -21.37 16.42
N LEU A 69 -2.85 -22.13 15.85
CA LEU A 69 -2.93 -23.58 16.04
C LEU A 69 -2.13 -24.35 14.99
N LEU A 70 -2.09 -23.86 13.75
CA LEU A 70 -1.55 -24.62 12.62
C LEU A 70 -0.22 -24.08 12.10
N GLY A 71 0.16 -22.85 12.37
CA GLY A 71 1.31 -22.20 11.73
C GLY A 71 2.67 -22.39 12.41
N TRP A 72 2.75 -22.96 13.62
CA TRP A 72 4.00 -23.00 14.39
C TRP A 72 4.87 -24.24 14.15
N TRP A 73 4.35 -25.27 13.49
CA TRP A 73 4.97 -26.61 13.49
C TRP A 73 6.28 -26.72 12.68
N ALA A 74 6.54 -25.81 11.74
CA ALA A 74 7.78 -25.81 10.94
C ALA A 74 8.84 -24.87 11.52
N ILE A 75 9.63 -25.33 12.49
CA ILE A 75 10.64 -24.48 13.16
C ILE A 75 11.84 -24.23 12.23
N PRO A 76 12.36 -22.99 12.08
CA PRO A 76 11.91 -21.73 12.72
C PRO A 76 10.92 -20.90 11.87
N MET A 77 10.66 -21.30 10.62
CA MET A 77 9.90 -20.49 9.65
C MET A 77 8.42 -20.29 10.04
N GLY A 78 7.81 -21.30 10.65
CA GLY A 78 6.43 -21.33 11.10
C GLY A 78 6.12 -20.25 12.14
N PRO A 79 6.84 -20.22 13.28
CA PRO A 79 6.69 -19.18 14.30
C PRO A 79 6.78 -17.76 13.74
N PHE A 80 7.79 -17.48 12.90
CA PHE A 80 7.96 -16.16 12.29
C PHE A 80 6.78 -15.75 11.39
N ARG A 81 6.34 -16.67 10.52
CA ARG A 81 5.20 -16.41 9.60
C ARG A 81 3.88 -16.27 10.36
N THR A 82 3.69 -17.07 11.41
CA THR A 82 2.50 -17.01 12.26
C THR A 82 2.36 -15.66 12.93
N LEU A 83 3.43 -15.16 13.54
CA LEU A 83 3.44 -13.83 14.15
C LEU A 83 3.18 -12.72 13.12
N SER A 84 3.72 -12.86 11.90
CA SER A 84 3.46 -11.92 10.81
C SER A 84 1.98 -11.89 10.41
N CYS A 85 1.34 -13.06 10.19
CA CYS A 85 -0.09 -13.15 9.88
C CYS A 85 -0.95 -12.55 11.00
N ILE A 86 -0.65 -12.89 12.26
CA ILE A 86 -1.37 -12.36 13.42
C ILE A 86 -1.26 -10.84 13.48
N LYS A 87 -0.06 -10.29 13.24
CA LYS A 87 0.16 -8.84 13.24
C LYS A 87 -0.66 -8.12 12.18
N VAL A 88 -0.76 -8.67 10.96
CA VAL A 88 -1.56 -8.09 9.88
C VAL A 88 -3.04 -8.10 10.25
N ASN A 89 -3.57 -9.26 10.66
CA ASN A 89 -4.98 -9.38 11.02
C ASN A 89 -5.34 -8.52 12.23
N SER A 90 -4.47 -8.45 13.25
CA SER A 90 -4.71 -7.65 14.45
C SER A 90 -4.74 -6.15 14.19
N LYS A 91 -4.23 -5.70 13.03
CA LYS A 91 -4.34 -4.31 12.57
C LYS A 91 -5.62 -4.01 11.78
N GLY A 92 -6.52 -4.99 11.62
CA GLY A 92 -7.72 -4.82 10.80
C GLY A 92 -7.84 -5.84 9.67
N GLY A 93 -6.75 -6.49 9.27
CA GLY A 93 -6.63 -7.12 7.96
C GLY A 93 -6.09 -6.12 6.91
N LEU A 94 -5.99 -6.55 5.66
CA LEU A 94 -5.63 -5.69 4.54
C LEU A 94 -6.92 -5.13 3.92
N ASP A 95 -7.09 -3.82 3.97
CA ASP A 95 -8.20 -3.12 3.31
C ASP A 95 -7.91 -3.03 1.81
N VAL A 96 -8.78 -3.62 1.00
CA VAL A 96 -8.69 -3.66 -0.47
C VAL A 96 -9.93 -3.02 -1.11
N THR A 97 -10.67 -2.23 -0.35
CA THR A 97 -11.97 -1.68 -0.77
C THR A 97 -11.86 -0.90 -2.08
N ASN A 98 -10.87 -0.01 -2.20
CA ASN A 98 -10.71 0.82 -3.39
C ASN A 98 -10.38 -0.04 -4.62
N ASP A 99 -9.46 -0.98 -4.51
CA ASP A 99 -9.12 -1.90 -5.60
C ASP A 99 -10.33 -2.70 -6.07
N ILE A 100 -11.15 -3.20 -5.15
CA ILE A 100 -12.37 -3.92 -5.53
C ILE A 100 -13.35 -2.97 -6.20
N MET A 101 -13.66 -1.83 -5.60
CA MET A 101 -14.67 -0.90 -6.12
C MET A 101 -14.29 -0.27 -7.46
N LEU A 102 -12.99 -0.10 -7.75
CA LEU A 102 -12.51 0.38 -9.04
C LEU A 102 -12.73 -0.63 -10.18
N ASN A 103 -12.73 -1.92 -9.86
CA ASN A 103 -12.79 -3.00 -10.85
C ASN A 103 -14.14 -3.73 -10.88
N LEU A 104 -15.00 -3.52 -9.89
CA LEU A 104 -16.24 -4.26 -9.73
C LEU A 104 -17.31 -3.77 -10.71
N THR A 105 -17.78 -4.68 -11.56
CA THR A 105 -18.92 -4.47 -12.45
C THR A 105 -20.20 -5.06 -11.84
N GLU A 106 -21.37 -4.70 -12.38
CA GLU A 106 -22.65 -5.29 -11.94
C GLU A 106 -22.66 -6.82 -12.14
N GLU A 107 -22.19 -7.29 -13.30
CA GLU A 107 -22.06 -8.72 -13.59
C GLU A 107 -21.07 -9.39 -12.65
N GLY A 108 -19.93 -8.75 -12.36
CA GLY A 108 -18.95 -9.22 -11.39
C GLY A 108 -19.56 -9.37 -9.99
N LEU A 109 -20.31 -8.37 -9.54
CA LEU A 109 -21.00 -8.41 -8.26
C LEU A 109 -22.03 -9.54 -8.18
N GLN A 110 -22.86 -9.71 -9.21
CA GLN A 110 -23.84 -10.81 -9.28
C GLN A 110 -23.15 -12.19 -9.19
N ASN A 111 -22.02 -12.34 -9.87
CA ASN A 111 -21.23 -13.57 -9.87
C ASN A 111 -20.29 -13.70 -8.65
N ARG A 112 -20.22 -12.67 -7.79
CA ARG A 112 -19.28 -12.54 -6.67
C ARG A 112 -17.83 -12.70 -7.09
N ARG A 113 -17.46 -12.04 -8.19
CA ARG A 113 -16.12 -12.04 -8.75
C ARG A 113 -15.71 -10.65 -9.17
N VAL A 114 -14.41 -10.43 -9.12
CA VAL A 114 -13.80 -9.20 -9.57
C VAL A 114 -12.51 -9.56 -10.29
N GLU A 115 -12.36 -9.03 -11.48
CA GLU A 115 -11.11 -9.07 -12.19
C GLU A 115 -10.32 -7.81 -11.83
N VAL A 116 -9.24 -7.96 -11.06
CA VAL A 116 -8.41 -6.80 -10.72
C VAL A 116 -7.54 -6.46 -11.92
N VAL A 117 -7.93 -5.40 -12.62
CA VAL A 117 -7.25 -4.82 -13.79
C VAL A 117 -6.51 -3.55 -13.39
N LEU A 118 -7.16 -2.68 -12.63
CA LEU A 118 -6.63 -1.43 -12.08
C LEU A 118 -6.25 -1.62 -10.61
N VAL A 119 -5.12 -1.06 -10.18
CA VAL A 119 -4.74 -1.01 -8.77
C VAL A 119 -4.81 0.44 -8.33
N ASN A 120 -5.48 0.70 -7.20
CA ASN A 120 -5.67 2.04 -6.66
C ASN A 120 -4.35 2.66 -6.18
N ASP A 121 -3.50 1.82 -5.60
CA ASP A 121 -2.22 2.25 -5.08
C ASP A 121 -1.23 2.41 -6.24
N VAL A 122 -0.97 3.67 -6.59
CA VAL A 122 0.05 4.09 -7.55
C VAL A 122 1.41 4.18 -6.86
N PHE A 123 1.40 4.46 -5.54
CA PHE A 123 2.59 4.60 -4.73
C PHE A 123 2.61 3.66 -3.51
N GLU A 124 3.71 2.93 -3.35
CA GLU A 124 4.07 2.30 -2.09
C GLU A 124 5.03 3.18 -1.29
N LYS A 125 5.03 3.01 0.03
CA LYS A 125 5.97 3.71 0.91
C LYS A 125 7.35 3.03 0.84
N PRO A 126 8.46 3.81 0.84
CA PRO A 126 9.80 3.22 0.90
C PRO A 126 9.97 2.31 2.10
N ASP A 127 10.81 1.29 1.96
CA ASP A 127 11.12 0.39 3.07
C ASP A 127 11.92 1.11 4.19
N LYS A 128 12.15 0.42 5.30
CA LYS A 128 12.84 1.01 6.47
C LYS A 128 14.27 1.48 6.15
N TRP A 129 14.98 0.84 5.24
CA TRP A 129 16.36 1.17 4.89
C TRP A 129 16.40 2.32 3.89
N GLU A 130 15.52 2.30 2.90
CA GLU A 130 15.34 3.36 1.92
C GLU A 130 14.87 4.64 2.60
N LEU A 131 13.96 4.55 3.57
CA LEU A 131 13.55 5.68 4.39
C LEU A 131 14.74 6.34 5.10
N LYS A 132 15.65 5.56 5.68
CA LYS A 132 16.86 6.11 6.31
C LYS A 132 17.77 6.79 5.30
N ALA A 133 17.90 6.19 4.11
CA ALA A 133 18.67 6.78 3.02
C ALA A 133 18.07 8.12 2.59
N PHE A 134 16.75 8.19 2.39
CA PHE A 134 16.03 9.43 2.08
C PHE A 134 16.16 10.49 3.19
N GLN A 135 16.02 10.11 4.46
CA GLN A 135 16.22 11.05 5.57
C GLN A 135 17.64 11.63 5.58
N LYS A 136 18.65 10.82 5.27
CA LYS A 136 20.04 11.24 5.24
C LYS A 136 20.37 12.09 3.99
N SER A 137 19.84 11.73 2.84
CA SER A 137 20.15 12.39 1.56
C SER A 137 19.36 13.68 1.37
N LEU A 138 18.08 13.71 1.78
CA LEU A 138 17.16 14.82 1.56
C LEU A 138 16.96 15.62 2.85
N VAL A 139 16.37 15.03 3.89
CA VAL A 139 15.96 15.78 5.08
C VAL A 139 17.15 16.45 5.76
N LYS A 140 18.19 15.70 6.13
CA LYS A 140 19.38 16.27 6.82
C LYS A 140 20.12 17.37 6.03
N LYS A 141 19.97 17.41 4.71
CA LYS A 141 20.66 18.40 3.86
C LYS A 141 19.82 19.64 3.60
N PHE A 142 18.50 19.47 3.47
CA PHE A 142 17.60 20.52 3.03
C PHE A 142 16.61 20.97 4.12
N GLU A 143 16.61 20.34 5.30
CA GLU A 143 15.77 20.77 6.41
C GLU A 143 16.10 22.20 6.85
N THR A 144 17.32 22.71 6.73
CA THR A 144 17.57 24.11 7.11
C THR A 144 17.24 25.12 6.02
N ASP A 145 16.88 24.66 4.81
CA ASP A 145 16.55 25.52 3.69
C ASP A 145 15.11 26.05 3.82
N PRO A 146 14.91 27.39 3.96
CA PRO A 146 13.58 27.97 4.08
C PRO A 146 12.79 27.97 2.76
N CYS A 147 13.44 27.68 1.64
CA CYS A 147 12.81 27.62 0.33
C CYS A 147 12.16 26.27 0.06
N VAL A 148 12.55 25.20 0.75
CA VAL A 148 11.93 23.87 0.65
C VAL A 148 10.92 23.69 1.78
N ALA A 149 9.65 23.62 1.42
CA ALA A 149 8.55 23.49 2.37
C ALA A 149 8.15 22.04 2.61
N GLN A 150 8.05 21.26 1.53
CA GLN A 150 7.53 19.91 1.58
C GLN A 150 8.35 18.98 0.70
N ILE A 151 8.59 17.78 1.20
CA ILE A 151 9.21 16.68 0.48
C ILE A 151 8.35 15.44 0.72
N VAL A 152 7.82 14.86 -0.35
CA VAL A 152 7.01 13.63 -0.31
C VAL A 152 7.64 12.59 -1.23
N VAL A 153 7.72 11.34 -0.79
CA VAL A 153 8.31 10.26 -1.59
C VAL A 153 7.37 9.06 -1.72
N GLY A 154 7.34 8.45 -2.90
CA GLY A 154 6.56 7.24 -3.16
C GLY A 154 7.26 6.33 -4.17
N LEU A 155 7.26 5.03 -3.93
CA LEU A 155 7.70 4.02 -4.89
C LEU A 155 6.58 3.78 -5.90
N HIS A 156 6.81 4.03 -7.18
CA HIS A 156 5.79 3.85 -8.21
C HIS A 156 5.60 2.36 -8.51
N VAL A 157 4.42 1.82 -8.19
CA VAL A 157 4.15 0.37 -8.27
C VAL A 157 3.27 -0.04 -9.45
N ASN A 158 2.57 0.92 -10.07
CA ASN A 158 1.72 0.66 -11.23
C ASN A 158 2.47 0.85 -12.56
N LYS A 159 3.67 0.26 -12.69
CA LYS A 159 4.42 0.23 -13.96
C LYS A 159 4.19 -1.08 -14.72
N PRO A 160 4.24 -1.07 -16.07
CA PRO A 160 4.28 -2.30 -16.86
C PRO A 160 5.40 -3.21 -16.36
N LYS A 161 5.17 -4.53 -16.37
CA LYS A 161 6.11 -5.54 -15.82
C LYS A 161 7.49 -5.52 -16.49
N GLU A 162 7.60 -4.83 -17.63
CA GLU A 162 8.81 -4.63 -18.41
C GLU A 162 9.76 -3.59 -17.78
N GLU A 163 9.28 -2.71 -16.89
CA GLU A 163 10.12 -1.79 -16.10
C GLU A 163 10.57 -2.45 -14.78
N ILE A 164 11.72 -3.13 -14.83
CA ILE A 164 12.27 -3.90 -13.70
C ILE A 164 12.90 -2.98 -12.62
N ARG A 165 13.16 -1.70 -12.93
CA ARG A 165 13.87 -0.80 -12.02
C ARG A 165 12.90 -0.11 -11.08
N PRO A 166 13.17 -0.10 -9.76
CA PRO A 166 12.35 0.66 -8.83
C PRO A 166 12.48 2.15 -9.16
N THR A 167 11.33 2.79 -9.41
CA THR A 167 11.24 4.23 -9.66
C THR A 167 10.58 4.90 -8.47
N TYR A 168 11.32 5.78 -7.80
CA TYR A 168 10.78 6.66 -6.78
C TYR A 168 10.34 7.98 -7.40
N ILE A 169 9.12 8.39 -7.10
CA ILE A 169 8.66 9.76 -7.36
C ILE A 169 8.92 10.59 -6.10
N VAL A 170 9.59 11.72 -6.29
CA VAL A 170 9.94 12.66 -5.23
C VAL A 170 9.24 13.99 -5.51
N GLY A 171 8.20 14.26 -4.75
CA GLY A 171 7.48 15.52 -4.76
C GLY A 171 8.23 16.58 -3.96
N ILE A 172 8.44 17.75 -4.58
CA ILE A 172 9.12 18.89 -3.97
C ILE A 172 8.17 20.08 -3.99
N LEU A 173 7.87 20.65 -2.82
CA LEU A 173 7.24 21.96 -2.71
C LEU A 173 8.33 22.98 -2.35
N ALA A 174 8.71 23.80 -3.32
CA ALA A 174 9.71 24.84 -3.13
C ALA A 174 9.15 26.21 -3.56
N LYS A 175 9.41 27.26 -2.77
CA LYS A 175 8.91 28.62 -3.04
C LYS A 175 9.29 29.12 -4.43
N GLU A 176 10.50 28.78 -4.89
CA GLU A 176 11.01 29.08 -6.23
C GLU A 176 12.04 28.01 -6.64
N ARG A 177 12.29 27.86 -7.95
CA ARG A 177 13.40 27.08 -8.53
C ARG A 177 13.32 25.56 -8.36
N PHE A 178 12.16 24.97 -8.65
CA PHE A 178 11.96 23.52 -8.66
C PHE A 178 13.08 22.74 -9.37
N GLU A 179 13.43 23.12 -10.61
CA GLU A 179 14.45 22.42 -11.42
C GLU A 179 15.80 22.30 -10.72
N LYS A 180 16.21 23.36 -10.01
CA LYS A 180 17.46 23.36 -9.25
C LYS A 180 17.39 22.33 -8.12
N TYR A 181 16.27 22.30 -7.39
CA TYR A 181 16.09 21.35 -6.29
C TYR A 181 15.98 19.90 -6.80
N ALA A 182 15.33 19.68 -7.94
CA ALA A 182 15.29 18.37 -8.59
C ALA A 182 16.71 17.88 -8.93
N GLU A 183 17.57 18.73 -9.50
CA GLU A 183 18.97 18.40 -9.79
C GLU A 183 19.78 18.12 -8.49
N ASP A 184 19.71 19.02 -7.51
CA ASP A 184 20.41 18.91 -6.23
C ASP A 184 19.99 17.63 -5.48
N PHE A 185 18.69 17.29 -5.52
CA PHE A 185 18.15 16.07 -4.92
C PHE A 185 18.63 14.84 -5.68
N GLY A 186 18.62 14.87 -7.01
CA GLY A 186 19.14 13.79 -7.86
C GLY A 186 20.60 13.46 -7.52
N VAL A 187 21.46 14.48 -7.38
CA VAL A 187 22.86 14.31 -6.97
C VAL A 187 22.97 13.75 -5.55
N ALA A 188 22.14 14.23 -4.62
CA ALA A 188 22.15 13.76 -3.24
C ALA A 188 21.72 12.29 -3.11
N LEU A 189 20.69 11.89 -3.88
CA LEU A 189 20.14 10.54 -3.90
C LEU A 189 21.08 9.55 -4.60
N GLY A 190 21.69 9.94 -5.72
CA GLY A 190 22.65 9.11 -6.46
C GLY A 190 23.89 8.72 -5.65
N LYS A 191 24.22 9.45 -4.57
CA LYS A 191 25.31 9.11 -3.64
C LYS A 191 24.94 8.04 -2.61
N GLU A 192 23.66 7.92 -2.26
CA GLU A 192 23.18 7.04 -1.18
C GLU A 192 22.50 5.77 -1.73
N PHE A 193 21.86 5.86 -2.90
CA PHE A 193 21.12 4.77 -3.50
C PHE A 193 21.92 4.02 -4.57
N ARG A 194 21.50 2.78 -4.84
CA ARG A 194 22.15 1.91 -5.85
C ARG A 194 21.87 2.44 -7.26
N LYS A 195 22.80 2.20 -8.19
CA LYS A 195 22.72 2.68 -9.60
C LYS A 195 21.50 2.24 -10.41
N HIS A 196 20.74 1.24 -9.93
CA HIS A 196 19.53 0.75 -10.61
C HIS A 196 18.24 1.37 -10.09
N VAL A 197 18.31 2.23 -9.07
CA VAL A 197 17.16 2.98 -8.57
C VAL A 197 17.00 4.24 -9.42
N GLN A 198 15.79 4.48 -9.90
CA GLN A 198 15.45 5.69 -10.66
C GLN A 198 14.68 6.65 -9.77
N PHE A 199 14.87 7.94 -10.03
CA PHE A 199 14.17 9.02 -9.36
C PHE A 199 13.55 9.92 -10.41
N GLU A 200 12.27 10.20 -10.26
CA GLU A 200 11.57 11.23 -11.01
C GLU A 200 11.09 12.29 -10.00
N PHE A 201 11.12 13.54 -10.40
CA PHE A 201 10.80 14.67 -9.53
C PHE A 201 9.53 15.33 -10.04
N ILE A 202 8.63 15.66 -9.12
CA ILE A 202 7.40 16.39 -9.44
C ILE A 202 7.30 17.65 -8.59
N ASP A 203 6.82 18.73 -9.20
CA ASP A 203 6.58 20.00 -8.53
C ASP A 203 5.22 19.95 -7.83
N LEU A 204 5.23 20.04 -6.49
CA LEU A 204 4.00 19.99 -5.70
C LEU A 204 3.15 21.26 -5.84
N HIS A 205 3.61 22.30 -6.54
CA HIS A 205 2.78 23.44 -6.94
C HIS A 205 1.83 23.11 -8.09
N GLN A 206 2.14 22.10 -8.91
CA GLN A 206 1.31 21.72 -10.05
C GLN A 206 0.13 20.87 -9.58
N GLN A 207 -1.09 21.21 -10.00
CA GLN A 207 -2.30 20.43 -9.69
C GLN A 207 -2.49 19.32 -10.72
N ASP A 208 -1.58 18.36 -10.74
CA ASP A 208 -1.68 17.18 -11.60
C ASP A 208 -2.19 15.95 -10.80
N GLU A 209 -2.76 14.97 -11.49
CA GLU A 209 -3.35 13.77 -10.87
C GLU A 209 -2.30 12.95 -10.10
N LEU A 210 -1.08 12.88 -10.63
CA LEU A 210 0.02 12.13 -10.03
C LEU A 210 0.49 12.76 -8.70
N GLN A 211 0.47 14.10 -8.61
CA GLN A 211 0.78 14.90 -7.45
C GLN A 211 -0.25 14.71 -6.36
N LEU A 212 -1.55 14.72 -6.70
CA LEU A 212 -2.62 14.42 -5.76
C LEU A 212 -2.48 13.00 -5.17
N LEU A 213 -2.23 12.01 -6.03
CA LEU A 213 -2.00 10.63 -5.61
C LEU A 213 -0.73 10.50 -4.75
N LEU A 214 0.35 11.21 -5.07
CA LEU A 214 1.57 11.19 -4.27
C LEU A 214 1.36 11.82 -2.89
N LEU A 215 0.61 12.91 -2.80
CA LEU A 215 0.27 13.55 -1.52
C LEU A 215 -0.62 12.65 -0.65
N GLU A 216 -1.53 11.88 -1.25
CA GLU A 216 -2.41 10.95 -0.54
C GLU A 216 -1.69 9.67 -0.10
N GLN A 217 -0.94 9.04 -1.00
CA GLN A 217 -0.39 7.68 -0.81
C GLN A 217 1.08 7.68 -0.36
N GLY A 218 1.83 8.72 -0.74
CA GLY A 218 3.24 8.85 -0.47
C GLY A 218 3.58 9.05 1.02
N LEU A 219 4.88 9.12 1.29
CA LEU A 219 5.41 9.37 2.62
C LEU A 219 5.96 10.80 2.70
N PRO A 220 5.35 11.70 3.50
CA PRO A 220 5.93 13.00 3.76
C PRO A 220 7.20 12.85 4.62
N LEU A 221 8.32 13.34 4.11
CA LEU A 221 9.61 13.35 4.79
C LEU A 221 9.89 14.70 5.47
N LEU A 222 9.38 15.76 4.87
CA LEU A 222 9.43 17.13 5.38
C LEU A 222 8.08 17.77 5.04
N ASP A 223 7.47 18.44 6.01
CA ASP A 223 6.21 19.16 5.82
C ASP A 223 6.20 20.41 6.70
N ARG A 224 6.15 21.57 6.05
CA ARG A 224 6.14 22.89 6.69
C ARG A 224 4.99 23.69 6.12
N LYS A 225 4.31 24.40 7.02
CA LYS A 225 3.39 25.45 6.61
C LYS A 225 4.20 26.58 5.98
N LEU A 226 3.96 26.82 4.69
CA LEU A 226 4.44 27.99 3.97
C LEU A 226 3.68 29.25 4.42
#